data_AF-A0A7V9SDT7-F1
#
_entry.id   AF-A0A7V9SDT7-F1
#
_cell.length_a   1.000
_cell.length_b   1.000
_cell.length_c   1.000
_cell.angle_alpha   90.00
_cell.angle_beta   90.00
_cell.angle_gamma   90.00
#
_symmetry.space_group_name_H-M   'P 1'
#
loop_
_entity.id
_entity.type
_entity.pdbx_description
1 polymer ?
#
loop_
_entity_poly.entity_id
_entity_poly.type
_entity_poly.pdbx_seq_one_letter_code
_entity_poly.pdbx_strand_id
1 'polypeptide(L)' 'LGLGGGTAWFGDDAQQAEGKRILGIPQVRTARSVVVLGYPTTTKDHRPNPATAGRRPLADLVSYDRQGEHATS' A
#
# COMPACT_ATOMS: atom_id res chain seq x y z
N LEU A 1 4.42 17.48 -15.46
CA LEU A 1 4.97 16.29 -16.15
C LEU A 1 3.80 15.32 -16.32
N GLY A 2 3.36 15.04 -17.56
CA GLY A 2 2.11 14.33 -17.87
C GLY A 2 2.11 12.80 -17.66
N LEU A 3 2.92 12.29 -16.73
CA LEU A 3 2.98 10.88 -16.36
C LEU A 3 2.10 10.64 -15.13
N GLY A 4 1.29 9.58 -15.15
CA GLY A 4 0.66 9.03 -13.96
C GLY A 4 1.60 8.06 -13.25
N GLY A 5 1.34 7.83 -11.96
CA GLY A 5 2.13 6.91 -11.14
C GLY A 5 1.25 6.10 -10.20
N GLY A 6 1.66 4.86 -9.95
CA GLY A 6 1.04 3.96 -8.98
C GLY A 6 2.11 3.44 -8.03
N THR A 7 1.80 3.37 -6.73
CA THR A 7 2.65 2.70 -5.74
C THR A 7 1.87 1.57 -5.10
N ALA A 8 2.51 0.42 -4.95
CA ALA A 8 1.96 -0.75 -4.29
C ALA A 8 2.95 -1.34 -3.30
N TRP A 9 2.44 -2.14 -2.38
CA TRP A 9 3.21 -2.97 -1.46
C TRP A 9 2.95 -4.43 -1.78
N PHE A 10 3.94 -5.28 -1.51
CA PHE A 10 3.72 -6.71 -1.41
C PHE A 10 2.88 -6.98 -0.16
N GLY A 11 1.75 -7.66 -0.33
CA GLY A 11 0.75 -7.82 0.73
C GLY A 11 1.10 -8.87 1.77
N ASP A 12 1.79 -9.94 1.38
CA ASP A 12 2.20 -11.05 2.25
C ASP A 12 3.61 -11.57 1.90
N ASP A 13 4.11 -12.49 2.72
CA ASP A 13 5.44 -13.08 2.56
C ASP A 13 5.60 -13.85 1.24
N ALA A 14 4.53 -14.49 0.74
CA ALA A 14 4.56 -15.23 -0.51
C ALA A 14 4.68 -14.28 -1.71
N GLN A 15 3.94 -13.17 -1.71
CA GLN A 15 4.04 -12.11 -2.70
C GLN A 15 5.43 -11.47 -2.71
N GLN A 16 6.03 -11.24 -1.52
CA GLN A 16 7.41 -10.76 -1.44
C GLN A 16 8.41 -11.78 -1.98
N ALA A 17 8.32 -13.04 -1.58
CA ALA A 17 9.23 -14.08 -2.04
C ALA A 17 9.22 -14.22 -3.56
N GLU A 18 8.02 -14.21 -4.15
CA GLU A 18 7.84 -14.30 -5.59
C GLU A 18 8.35 -13.05 -6.33
N GLY A 19 8.03 -11.86 -5.82
CA GLY A 19 8.56 -10.60 -6.35
C GLY A 19 10.08 -10.56 -6.33
N LYS A 20 10.70 -10.99 -5.22
CA LYS A 20 12.16 -11.07 -5.10
C LYS A 20 12.75 -12.07 -6.09
N ARG A 21 12.12 -13.23 -6.29
CA ARG A 21 12.56 -14.24 -7.25
C ARG A 21 12.56 -13.70 -8.68
N ILE A 22 11.47 -13.04 -9.08
CA ILE A 22 11.33 -12.45 -10.43
C ILE A 22 12.36 -11.35 -10.67
N LEU A 23 12.57 -10.48 -9.68
CA LEU A 23 13.43 -9.30 -9.80
C LEU A 23 14.90 -9.56 -9.45
N GLY A 24 15.26 -10.79 -9.06
CA GLY A 24 16.63 -11.13 -8.63
C GLY A 24 17.06 -10.45 -7.33
N ILE A 25 16.12 -10.11 -6.44
CA ILE A 25 16.42 -9.48 -5.16
C ILE A 25 16.90 -10.55 -4.17
N PRO A 26 18.07 -10.38 -3.53
CA PRO A 26 18.56 -11.31 -2.51
C PRO A 26 17.55 -11.50 -1.37
N GLN A 27 17.39 -12.73 -0.88
CA GLN A 27 16.41 -13.07 0.16
C GLN A 27 16.59 -12.26 1.45
N VAL A 28 17.85 -11.94 1.78
CA VAL A 28 18.24 -11.13 2.96
C VAL A 28 17.80 -9.67 2.86
N ARG A 29 17.32 -9.21 1.70
CA ARG A 29 16.84 -7.84 1.48
C ARG A 29 15.32 -7.81 1.43
N THR A 30 14.74 -6.71 1.89
CA THR A 30 13.29 -6.48 1.86
C THR A 30 12.91 -5.73 0.60
N ALA A 31 11.92 -6.22 -0.14
CA ALA A 31 11.28 -5.47 -1.22
C ALA A 31 10.17 -4.59 -0.62
N ARG A 32 10.45 -3.30 -0.39
CA ARG A 32 9.59 -2.38 0.39
C ARG A 32 8.29 -2.03 -0.35
N SER A 33 8.40 -1.64 -1.61
CA SER A 33 7.30 -1.16 -2.43
C SER A 33 7.64 -1.32 -3.91
N VAL A 34 6.61 -1.29 -4.75
CA VAL A 34 6.71 -1.25 -6.20
C VAL A 34 6.18 0.10 -6.65
N VAL A 35 6.96 0.82 -7.46
CA VAL A 35 6.57 2.10 -8.06
C VAL A 35 6.48 1.91 -9.56
N VAL A 36 5.33 2.25 -10.13
CA VAL A 36 5.07 2.21 -11.57
C VAL A 36 4.88 3.63 -12.06
N LEU A 37 5.56 3.97 -13.15
CA LEU A 37 5.50 5.28 -13.81
C LEU A 37 5.13 5.06 -15.28
N GLY A 38 4.18 5.85 -15.80
CA GLY A 38 3.77 5.72 -17.20
C GLY A 38 2.62 6.64 -17.57
N TYR A 39 2.01 6.39 -18.72
CA TYR A 39 0.81 7.09 -19.17
C TYR A 39 -0.40 6.19 -18.89
N PRO A 40 -1.14 6.41 -17.79
CA PRO A 40 -2.27 5.57 -17.46
C PRO A 40 -3.36 5.72 -18.52
N THR A 41 -3.87 4.59 -19.00
CA THR A 41 -4.99 4.54 -19.95
C THR A 41 -6.35 4.49 -19.24
N THR A 42 -6.35 4.28 -17.92
CA THR A 42 -7.54 4.23 -17.07
C THR A 42 -7.16 4.47 -15.61
N THR A 43 -8.14 4.91 -14.81
CA THR A 43 -8.04 5.04 -13.34
C THR A 43 -8.74 3.91 -12.59
N LYS A 44 -9.39 2.98 -13.32
CA LYS A 44 -10.11 1.84 -12.72
C LYS A 44 -9.12 0.74 -12.33
N ASP A 45 -9.23 0.23 -11.11
CA ASP A 45 -8.50 -0.95 -10.68
C ASP A 45 -8.99 -2.18 -11.47
N HIS A 46 -8.07 -2.90 -12.11
CA HIS A 46 -8.34 -4.08 -12.92
C HIS A 46 -8.44 -5.38 -12.12
N ARG A 47 -8.05 -5.37 -10.84
CA ARG A 47 -8.10 -6.57 -10.01
C ARG A 47 -9.55 -7.04 -9.82
N PRO A 48 -9.81 -8.35 -9.83
CA PRO A 48 -11.17 -8.89 -9.65
C PRO A 48 -11.72 -8.61 -8.24
N ASN A 49 -10.85 -8.45 -7.25
CA ASN A 49 -11.20 -8.06 -5.89
C ASN A 49 -10.33 -6.86 -5.48
N PRO A 50 -10.70 -5.63 -5.86
CA PRO A 50 -9.94 -4.45 -5.46
C PRO A 50 -10.01 -4.32 -3.94
N ALA A 51 -8.88 -4.00 -3.31
CA ALA A 51 -8.86 -3.76 -1.88
C ALA A 51 -9.62 -2.46 -1.56
N THR A 52 -10.89 -2.58 -1.19
CA THR A 52 -11.72 -1.46 -0.73
C THR A 52 -11.50 -1.26 0.77
N ALA A 53 -10.27 -0.90 1.16
CA ALA A 53 -9.99 -0.54 2.55
C ALA A 53 -10.55 0.86 2.82
N GLY A 54 -11.57 0.95 3.67
CA GLY A 54 -12.03 2.22 4.20
C GLY A 54 -11.01 2.80 5.19
N ARG A 55 -10.92 4.13 5.27
CA ARG A 55 -10.20 4.76 6.39
C ARG A 55 -11.06 4.63 7.63
N ARG A 56 -10.48 4.20 8.75
CA ARG A 56 -11.16 4.29 10.05
C ARG A 56 -11.52 5.76 10.35
N PRO A 57 -12.61 6.03 11.09
CA PRO A 57 -12.94 7.37 11.54
C PRO A 57 -11.75 8.03 12.24
N LEU A 58 -11.58 9.34 12.07
CA LEU A 58 -10.47 10.07 12.70
C LEU A 58 -10.52 9.98 14.22
N ALA A 59 -11.73 10.00 14.80
CA ALA A 59 -11.97 9.89 16.24
C ALA A 59 -11.40 8.59 16.83
N ASP A 60 -11.36 7.51 16.04
CA ASP A 60 -10.80 6.21 16.45
C ASP A 60 -9.26 6.16 16.41
N LEU A 61 -8.62 7.11 15.71
CA LEU A 61 -7.19 7.09 15.40
C LEU A 61 -6.40 8.12 16.21
N VAL A 62 -7.01 9.26 16.54
CA VAL A 62 -6.34 10.35 17.23
C VAL A 62 -6.42 10.15 18.73
N SER A 63 -5.29 10.29 19.40
CA SER A 63 -5.22 10.36 20.86
C SER A 63 -4.79 11.76 21.32
N TYR A 64 -5.36 12.22 22.42
CA TYR A 64 -5.06 13.50 23.06
C TYR A 64 -4.42 13.23 24.42
N ASP A 65 -3.35 13.97 24.74
CA ASP A 65 -2.52 13.86 25.95
C ASP A 65 -1.80 12.51 26.17
N ARG A 66 -2.51 11.38 26.07
CA ARG A 66 -1.97 10.03 26.25
C ARG A 66 -2.42 9.09 25.14
N GLN A 67 -1.56 8.14 24.79
CA GLN A 67 -1.88 7.12 23.79
C GLN A 67 -3.13 6.34 24.19
N GLY A 68 -4.11 6.25 23.28
CA GLY A 68 -5.40 5.59 23.49
C GLY A 68 -6.50 6.46 24.11
N GLU A 69 -6.19 7.68 24.54
CA GLU A 69 -7.19 8.62 25.05
C GLU A 69 -7.83 9.38 23.87
N HIS A 70 -9.03 8.97 23.47
CA HIS A 70 -9.77 9.55 22.34
C HIS A 70 -10.67 10.69 22.80
N ALA A 71 -10.85 11.72 21.95
CA ALA A 71 -11.84 12.76 22.23
C ALA A 71 -13.24 12.14 22.28
N THR A 72 -13.95 12.36 23.38
CA THR A 72 -15.36 11.97 23.50
C THR A 72 -16.18 12.78 22.50
N SER A 73 -16.91 12.08 21.63
CA SER A 73 -17.81 12.68 20.62
C SER A 73 -19.04 13.31 21.24
#